data_AF-W5K2N2-F1
#
_entry.id   AF-W5K2N2-F1
#
_cell.length_a   1.000
_cell.length_b   1.000
_cell.length_c   1.000
_cell.angle_alpha   90.00
_cell.angle_beta   90.00
_cell.angle_gamma   90.00
#
_symmetry.space_group_name_H-M   'P 1'
#
loop_
_entity.id
_entity.type
_entity.pdbx_description
1 polymer ?
#
loop_
_entity_poly.entity_id
_entity_poly.type
_entity_poly.pdbx_seq_one_letter_code
_entity_poly.pdbx_strand_id
1 'polypeptide(L)'
;VVRSQTTLTPAVTASTVSENVTTTTPAMISTTAIGCSALNTSTCEACAPGSYYDNTLLCLCCPEVGLCMFPGACLPCFQGFYQPLAGQQTCLPCLPGFYTFTGSPVCQACPPGSFTNNTGSLSCRTCSPFYTSERNATLCNPCPEGTYCSSSCVQCQICPAGSEALQDGAKDCTPCRPMHKPSRQKMCQICSSGFYQISWGQENCDICPENHYCPSPDVNPIQCPSDAFCPEGSTAPGYCMETFFRKAGDTCELAPVTIALLVIGGGALLFIILLVLRRRKDTDSELSLSRAPLLRKERPPGRLYGVPCDAEPVYAGW
;
A
#
# COMPACT_ATOMS: atom_id res chain seq x y z
N VAL A 1 -65.54 -3.45 -40.03
CA VAL A 1 -64.90 -4.63 -40.65
C VAL A 1 -64.41 -5.53 -39.51
N VAL A 2 -65.33 -6.24 -38.85
CA VAL A 2 -65.54 -7.70 -38.95
C VAL A 2 -64.22 -8.46 -38.68
N ARG A 3 -63.86 -8.87 -37.45
CA ARG A 3 -64.37 -9.89 -36.48
C ARG A 3 -63.78 -11.29 -36.72
N SER A 4 -63.32 -11.90 -35.61
CA SER A 4 -63.29 -13.35 -35.29
C SER A 4 -62.26 -14.23 -36.01
N GLN A 5 -61.41 -15.06 -35.38
CA GLN A 5 -61.57 -16.18 -34.41
C GLN A 5 -61.21 -17.52 -35.08
N THR A 6 -60.69 -18.44 -34.26
CA THR A 6 -60.80 -19.92 -34.32
C THR A 6 -60.02 -20.69 -35.38
N THR A 7 -59.05 -21.53 -35.01
CA THR A 7 -59.08 -22.92 -34.48
C THR A 7 -59.53 -24.00 -35.48
N LEU A 8 -58.79 -25.11 -35.45
CA LEU A 8 -59.12 -26.52 -35.72
C LEU A 8 -58.62 -27.15 -37.03
N THR A 9 -57.97 -28.30 -36.79
CA THR A 9 -57.63 -29.41 -37.66
C THR A 9 -58.84 -29.97 -38.42
N PRO A 10 -58.58 -30.71 -39.50
CA PRO A 10 -58.88 -32.14 -39.52
C PRO A 10 -57.76 -32.91 -40.25
N ALA A 11 -57.68 -34.22 -40.36
CA ALA A 11 -58.29 -35.39 -39.75
C ALA A 11 -57.41 -36.58 -40.16
N VAL A 12 -57.48 -37.63 -39.37
CA VAL A 12 -56.96 -38.96 -39.66
C VAL A 12 -57.70 -39.57 -40.85
N THR A 13 -56.99 -40.23 -41.76
CA THR A 13 -57.53 -41.37 -42.50
C THR A 13 -56.42 -42.39 -42.72
N ALA A 14 -56.54 -43.50 -42.00
CA ALA A 14 -55.87 -44.76 -42.31
C ALA A 14 -56.60 -45.41 -43.49
N SER A 15 -55.83 -45.87 -44.48
CA SER A 15 -56.30 -46.82 -45.50
C SER A 15 -55.22 -47.87 -45.70
N THR A 16 -55.46 -49.05 -45.13
CA THR A 16 -54.79 -50.31 -45.44
C THR A 16 -55.30 -50.83 -46.78
N VAL A 17 -54.43 -51.11 -47.76
CA VAL A 17 -54.63 -52.20 -48.73
C VAL A 17 -53.28 -52.84 -49.07
N SER A 18 -53.37 -54.17 -49.06
CA SER A 18 -52.41 -55.26 -49.19
C SER A 18 -51.69 -55.40 -50.53
N GLU A 19 -50.50 -55.99 -50.42
CA GLU A 19 -49.86 -56.97 -51.32
C GLU A 19 -49.67 -56.63 -52.81
N ASN A 20 -48.40 -56.53 -53.22
CA ASN A 20 -47.92 -57.52 -54.20
C ASN A 20 -46.43 -57.80 -54.06
N VAL A 21 -46.14 -59.09 -53.98
CA VAL A 21 -44.80 -59.70 -53.90
C VAL A 21 -44.15 -59.69 -55.28
N THR A 22 -42.93 -59.15 -55.39
CA THR A 22 -41.90 -59.75 -56.24
C THR A 22 -40.51 -59.48 -55.67
N THR A 23 -39.86 -60.57 -55.33
CA THR A 23 -38.48 -60.77 -54.93
C THR A 23 -37.48 -60.31 -55.98
N THR A 24 -36.50 -59.48 -55.59
CA THR A 24 -35.06 -59.63 -55.94
C THR A 24 -34.20 -58.74 -55.04
N THR A 25 -33.51 -59.34 -54.07
CA THR A 25 -32.17 -58.88 -53.62
C THR A 25 -31.11 -59.48 -54.55
N PRO A 26 -29.82 -59.06 -54.54
CA PRO A 26 -29.17 -57.98 -53.77
C PRO A 26 -28.28 -57.06 -54.64
N ALA A 27 -27.99 -55.84 -54.18
CA ALA A 27 -26.71 -55.20 -54.50
C ALA A 27 -26.42 -54.05 -53.51
N MET A 28 -25.52 -54.32 -52.58
CA MET A 28 -24.74 -53.31 -51.88
C MET A 28 -23.90 -52.56 -52.93
N ILE A 29 -24.22 -51.29 -53.19
CA ILE A 29 -23.27 -50.34 -53.77
C ILE A 29 -23.04 -49.26 -52.73
N SER A 30 -21.95 -49.49 -52.01
CA SER A 30 -21.22 -48.52 -51.23
C SER A 30 -20.68 -47.44 -52.17
N THR A 31 -21.39 -46.32 -52.30
CA THR A 31 -20.85 -45.03 -52.76
C THR A 31 -21.68 -43.92 -52.14
N THR A 32 -21.38 -43.55 -50.89
CA THR A 32 -21.91 -42.33 -50.26
C THR A 32 -21.22 -41.10 -50.86
N ALA A 33 -21.45 -40.85 -52.14
CA ALA A 33 -21.44 -39.49 -52.65
C ALA A 33 -22.88 -38.99 -52.45
N ILE A 34 -23.16 -38.43 -51.27
CA ILE A 34 -24.46 -37.86 -50.94
C ILE A 34 -24.62 -36.61 -51.82
N GLY A 35 -25.30 -36.76 -52.95
CA GLY A 35 -25.67 -35.62 -53.80
C GLY A 35 -26.67 -34.74 -53.06
N CYS A 36 -26.39 -33.44 -52.97
CA CYS A 36 -27.23 -32.43 -52.31
C CYS A 36 -28.62 -32.24 -52.96
N SER A 37 -28.93 -32.96 -54.02
CA SER A 37 -30.21 -32.96 -54.72
C SER A 37 -31.29 -33.82 -54.07
N ALA A 38 -30.93 -34.77 -53.18
CA ALA A 38 -31.87 -35.68 -52.52
C ALA A 38 -32.23 -35.29 -51.07
N LEU A 39 -31.47 -34.36 -50.47
CA LEU A 39 -31.73 -33.83 -49.14
C LEU A 39 -32.24 -32.39 -49.26
N ASN A 40 -33.34 -32.10 -48.58
CA ASN A 40 -33.94 -30.77 -48.57
C ASN A 40 -32.94 -29.78 -47.93
N THR A 41 -32.31 -28.93 -48.74
CA THR A 41 -31.29 -27.94 -48.34
C THR A 41 -31.77 -26.89 -47.33
N SER A 42 -33.03 -26.95 -46.91
CA SER A 42 -33.65 -26.05 -45.93
C SER A 42 -33.41 -26.42 -44.46
N THR A 43 -32.78 -27.56 -44.14
CA THR A 43 -32.51 -28.00 -42.76
C THR A 43 -31.11 -27.68 -42.25
N CYS A 44 -30.46 -26.65 -42.78
CA CYS A 44 -29.11 -26.23 -42.38
C CYS A 44 -29.14 -25.56 -40.99
N GLU A 45 -28.30 -26.02 -40.06
CA GLU A 45 -28.13 -25.45 -38.72
C GLU A 45 -26.69 -24.93 -38.54
N ALA A 46 -26.52 -23.82 -37.82
CA ALA A 46 -25.21 -23.25 -37.57
C ALA A 46 -24.42 -24.08 -36.55
N CYS A 47 -23.13 -24.31 -36.80
CA CYS A 47 -22.27 -24.93 -35.79
C CYS A 47 -22.25 -24.10 -34.51
N ALA A 48 -22.52 -24.75 -33.38
CA ALA A 48 -22.58 -24.09 -32.09
C ALA A 48 -21.23 -23.47 -31.69
N PRO A 49 -21.21 -22.45 -30.82
CA PRO A 49 -19.99 -21.89 -30.27
C PRO A 49 -19.07 -22.99 -29.71
N GLY A 50 -17.77 -22.86 -29.95
CA GLY A 50 -16.76 -23.88 -29.64
C GLY A 50 -16.58 -24.96 -30.73
N SER A 51 -17.35 -24.92 -31.83
CA SER A 51 -17.20 -25.85 -32.95
C SER A 51 -17.19 -25.13 -34.30
N TYR A 52 -16.35 -25.62 -35.22
CA TYR A 52 -16.20 -25.11 -36.58
C TYR A 52 -16.69 -26.15 -37.59
N TYR A 53 -17.02 -25.70 -38.79
CA TYR A 53 -17.45 -26.59 -39.86
C TYR A 53 -16.26 -26.99 -40.74
N ASP A 54 -16.21 -28.26 -41.17
CA ASP A 54 -15.22 -28.76 -42.12
C ASP A 54 -15.90 -29.21 -43.42
N ASN A 55 -15.22 -29.00 -44.55
CA ASN A 55 -15.81 -29.15 -45.89
C ASN A 55 -15.89 -30.61 -46.36
N THR A 56 -15.70 -31.57 -45.45
CA THR A 56 -15.25 -32.91 -45.80
C THR A 56 -16.36 -33.89 -46.18
N LEU A 57 -17.62 -33.76 -45.72
CA LEU A 57 -18.70 -34.65 -46.23
C LEU A 57 -20.18 -34.23 -45.97
N LEU A 58 -20.48 -33.27 -45.09
CA LEU A 58 -21.87 -32.97 -44.68
C LEU A 58 -22.25 -31.48 -44.61
N CYS A 59 -21.27 -30.56 -44.76
CA CYS A 59 -21.51 -29.12 -44.87
C CYS A 59 -21.44 -28.62 -46.33
N LEU A 60 -21.01 -29.48 -47.28
CA LEU A 60 -20.93 -29.15 -48.72
C LEU A 60 -22.28 -28.79 -49.35
N CYS A 61 -23.39 -29.21 -48.72
CA CYS A 61 -24.74 -28.97 -49.19
C CYS A 61 -25.36 -27.66 -48.66
N CYS A 62 -24.71 -26.98 -47.71
CA CYS A 62 -25.17 -25.67 -47.25
C CYS A 62 -24.39 -24.56 -48.00
N PRO A 63 -25.10 -23.61 -48.64
CA PRO A 63 -24.46 -22.58 -49.46
C PRO A 63 -23.79 -21.48 -48.62
N GLU A 64 -24.20 -21.32 -47.36
CA GLU A 64 -23.57 -20.38 -46.44
C GLU A 64 -22.57 -21.08 -45.53
N VAL A 65 -21.51 -20.35 -45.21
CA VAL A 65 -20.41 -20.80 -44.38
C VAL A 65 -20.88 -20.94 -42.93
N GLY A 66 -20.46 -22.01 -42.24
CA GLY A 66 -20.84 -22.25 -40.85
C GLY A 66 -22.14 -23.00 -40.63
N LEU A 67 -22.87 -23.33 -41.70
CA LEU A 67 -24.10 -24.12 -41.68
C LEU A 67 -23.83 -25.57 -42.10
N CYS A 68 -24.45 -26.53 -41.39
CA CYS A 68 -24.36 -27.95 -41.71
C CYS A 68 -25.73 -28.62 -41.53
N MET A 69 -25.98 -29.73 -42.23
CA MET A 69 -27.25 -30.46 -42.11
C MET A 69 -27.38 -31.25 -40.80
N PHE A 70 -26.25 -31.60 -40.18
CA PHE A 70 -26.22 -32.37 -38.93
C PHE A 70 -25.23 -31.75 -37.93
N PRO A 71 -25.59 -31.64 -36.65
CA PRO A 71 -24.69 -31.10 -35.62
C PRO A 71 -23.43 -31.95 -35.40
N GLY A 72 -23.46 -33.25 -35.76
CA GLY A 72 -22.28 -34.12 -35.74
C GLY A 72 -21.28 -33.84 -36.87
N ALA A 73 -21.61 -32.98 -37.83
CA ALA A 73 -20.67 -32.51 -38.86
C ALA A 73 -19.80 -31.35 -38.37
N CYS A 74 -20.12 -30.74 -37.22
CA CYS A 74 -19.33 -29.69 -36.62
C CYS A 74 -18.19 -30.31 -35.81
N LEU A 75 -16.95 -29.94 -36.15
CA LEU A 75 -15.79 -30.38 -35.40
C LEU A 75 -15.56 -29.44 -34.22
N PRO A 76 -15.39 -29.96 -32.99
CA PRO A 76 -15.03 -29.11 -31.87
C PRO A 76 -13.67 -28.47 -32.09
N CYS A 77 -13.51 -27.22 -31.66
CA CYS A 77 -12.21 -26.57 -31.66
C CYS A 77 -11.23 -27.38 -30.81
N PHE A 78 -10.04 -27.61 -31.36
CA PHE A 78 -8.96 -28.26 -30.62
C PHE A 78 -8.54 -27.41 -29.43
N GLN A 79 -7.96 -28.08 -28.43
CA GLN A 79 -7.45 -27.42 -27.23
C GLN A 79 -6.46 -26.30 -27.61
N GLY A 80 -6.52 -25.17 -26.91
CA GLY A 80 -5.81 -23.94 -27.28
C GLY A 80 -6.56 -23.02 -28.24
N PHE A 81 -7.59 -23.51 -28.92
CA PHE A 81 -8.42 -22.71 -29.82
C PHE A 81 -9.87 -22.65 -29.34
N TYR A 82 -10.53 -21.52 -29.58
CA TYR A 82 -11.89 -21.25 -29.14
C TYR A 82 -12.69 -20.57 -30.25
N GLN A 83 -14.01 -20.62 -30.13
CA GLN A 83 -14.91 -19.99 -31.09
C GLN A 83 -16.10 -19.37 -30.37
N PRO A 84 -16.15 -18.03 -30.23
CA PRO A 84 -17.19 -17.37 -29.44
C PRO A 84 -18.55 -17.31 -30.15
N LEU A 85 -18.57 -17.33 -31.48
CA LEU A 85 -19.79 -17.19 -32.29
C LEU A 85 -20.13 -18.49 -33.00
N ALA A 86 -21.43 -18.72 -33.21
CA ALA A 86 -21.89 -19.83 -34.04
C ALA A 86 -21.55 -19.59 -35.52
N GLY A 87 -21.32 -20.68 -36.26
CA GLY A 87 -21.10 -20.64 -37.71
C GLY A 87 -19.78 -20.02 -38.18
N GLN A 88 -18.73 -20.00 -37.35
CA GLN A 88 -17.40 -19.54 -37.81
C GLN A 88 -16.66 -20.66 -38.56
N GLN A 89 -15.77 -20.23 -39.45
CA GLN A 89 -14.94 -21.08 -40.33
C GLN A 89 -13.74 -21.68 -39.62
N THR A 90 -13.16 -20.92 -38.70
CA THR A 90 -11.87 -21.21 -38.09
C THR A 90 -11.94 -20.90 -36.61
N CYS A 91 -11.34 -21.76 -35.80
CA CYS A 91 -11.18 -21.49 -34.39
C CYS A 91 -10.06 -20.45 -34.19
N LEU A 92 -10.27 -19.52 -33.28
CA LEU A 92 -9.30 -18.50 -32.91
C LEU A 92 -8.34 -19.05 -31.84
N PRO A 93 -7.04 -18.75 -31.89
CA PRO A 93 -6.13 -19.16 -30.83
C PRO A 93 -6.38 -18.34 -29.56
N CYS A 94 -6.25 -18.97 -28.39
CA CYS A 94 -6.20 -18.24 -27.13
C CYS A 94 -4.93 -17.40 -27.06
N LEU A 95 -5.06 -16.17 -26.54
CA LEU A 95 -3.93 -15.28 -26.29
C LEU A 95 -3.04 -15.82 -25.14
N PRO A 96 -1.78 -15.40 -25.05
CA PRO A 96 -0.93 -15.70 -23.90
C PRO A 96 -1.61 -15.28 -22.59
N GLY A 97 -1.40 -16.06 -21.53
CA GLY A 97 -2.11 -15.91 -20.26
C GLY A 97 -3.48 -16.62 -20.21
N PHE A 98 -3.93 -17.21 -21.32
CA PHE A 98 -5.19 -17.94 -21.42
C PHE A 98 -5.00 -19.33 -22.00
N TYR A 99 -5.90 -20.24 -21.62
CA TYR A 99 -5.95 -21.62 -22.08
C TYR A 99 -7.41 -22.00 -22.32
N THR A 100 -7.65 -23.12 -22.99
CA THR A 100 -9.01 -23.59 -23.25
C THR A 100 -9.04 -25.09 -23.45
N PHE A 101 -10.20 -25.71 -23.22
CA PHE A 101 -10.44 -27.13 -23.47
C PHE A 101 -11.07 -27.33 -24.85
N THR A 102 -11.04 -28.57 -25.35
CA THR A 102 -11.67 -28.93 -26.62
C THR A 102 -13.15 -28.58 -26.61
N GLY A 103 -13.64 -27.91 -27.66
CA GLY A 103 -15.05 -27.55 -27.79
C GLY A 103 -15.50 -26.35 -26.95
N SER A 104 -14.58 -25.62 -26.32
CA SER A 104 -14.94 -24.46 -25.50
C SER A 104 -15.15 -23.19 -26.34
N PRO A 105 -16.21 -22.43 -26.09
CA PRO A 105 -16.48 -21.19 -26.81
C PRO A 105 -15.70 -19.98 -26.28
N VAL A 106 -14.98 -20.12 -25.16
CA VAL A 106 -14.28 -19.01 -24.49
C VAL A 106 -12.94 -19.50 -23.94
N CYS A 107 -11.90 -18.66 -24.03
CA CYS A 107 -10.63 -18.91 -23.35
C CYS A 107 -10.73 -18.58 -21.85
N GLN A 108 -10.22 -19.48 -21.02
CA GLN A 108 -10.10 -19.29 -19.59
C GLN A 108 -8.75 -18.65 -19.24
N ALA A 109 -8.76 -17.67 -18.35
CA ALA A 109 -7.51 -17.07 -17.86
C ALA A 109 -6.77 -18.07 -16.98
N CYS A 110 -5.44 -18.09 -17.09
CA CYS A 110 -4.61 -18.86 -16.16
C CYS A 110 -4.89 -18.43 -14.72
N PRO A 111 -5.09 -19.40 -13.80
CA PRO A 111 -5.26 -19.08 -12.40
C PRO A 111 -3.93 -18.51 -11.84
N PRO A 112 -4.00 -17.65 -10.81
CA PRO A 112 -2.80 -17.13 -10.17
C PRO A 112 -1.91 -18.28 -9.62
N GLY A 113 -0.60 -18.09 -9.66
CA GLY A 113 0.40 -19.15 -9.46
C GLY A 113 0.65 -20.03 -10.69
N SER A 114 -0.06 -19.80 -11.80
CA SER A 114 0.21 -20.40 -13.11
C SER A 114 0.32 -19.34 -14.21
N PHE A 115 1.00 -19.69 -15.30
CA PHE A 115 1.23 -18.80 -16.44
C PHE A 115 1.23 -19.56 -17.76
N THR A 116 1.08 -18.83 -18.86
CA THR A 116 1.39 -19.36 -20.20
C THR A 116 1.83 -18.26 -21.14
N ASN A 117 2.95 -18.45 -21.82
CA ASN A 117 3.52 -17.45 -22.73
C ASN A 117 3.12 -17.70 -24.21
N ASN A 118 2.63 -18.90 -24.53
CA ASN A 118 2.36 -19.27 -25.91
C ASN A 118 0.89 -18.96 -26.27
N THR A 119 0.67 -18.48 -27.49
CA THR A 119 -0.66 -18.49 -28.12
C THR A 119 -1.11 -19.94 -28.31
N GLY A 120 -2.41 -20.17 -28.21
CA GLY A 120 -2.97 -21.51 -28.38
C GLY A 120 -2.58 -22.48 -27.27
N SER A 121 -2.37 -21.99 -26.04
CA SER A 121 -1.88 -22.84 -24.96
C SER A 121 -2.89 -23.91 -24.54
N LEU A 122 -2.40 -25.14 -24.41
CA LEU A 122 -3.21 -26.28 -23.98
C LEU A 122 -3.53 -26.18 -22.47
N SER A 123 -2.57 -25.76 -21.67
CA SER A 123 -2.70 -25.66 -20.21
C SER A 123 -1.74 -24.62 -19.66
N CYS A 124 -2.07 -24.09 -18.48
CA CYS A 124 -1.18 -23.20 -17.75
C CYS A 124 -0.11 -24.02 -17.03
N ARG A 125 1.12 -23.51 -17.05
CA ARG A 125 2.24 -24.09 -16.31
C ARG A 125 2.29 -23.44 -14.94
N THR A 126 2.49 -24.21 -13.89
CA THR A 126 2.69 -23.66 -12.53
C THR A 126 4.02 -22.93 -12.45
N CYS A 127 4.05 -21.85 -11.67
CA CYS A 127 5.30 -21.17 -11.38
C CYS A 127 6.25 -22.06 -10.56
N SER A 128 7.54 -21.92 -10.82
CA SER A 128 8.59 -22.48 -9.97
C SER A 128 8.47 -21.94 -8.54
N PRO A 129 8.97 -22.67 -7.52
CA PRO A 129 9.05 -22.14 -6.15
C PRO A 129 9.70 -20.76 -6.12
N PHE A 130 9.31 -19.90 -5.18
CA PHE A 130 9.78 -18.52 -5.03
C PHE A 130 9.22 -17.50 -6.04
N TYR A 131 8.50 -17.98 -7.06
CA TYR A 131 7.84 -17.13 -8.05
C TYR A 131 6.33 -17.21 -7.89
N THR A 132 5.68 -16.10 -8.19
CA THR A 132 4.23 -15.97 -8.21
C THR A 132 3.78 -15.41 -9.55
N SER A 133 2.51 -15.59 -9.87
CA SER A 133 1.90 -14.95 -11.03
C SER A 133 0.48 -14.52 -10.70
N GLU A 134 0.05 -13.42 -11.31
CA GLU A 134 -1.33 -12.98 -11.21
C GLU A 134 -2.24 -13.79 -12.15
N ARG A 135 -3.56 -13.61 -12.03
CA ARG A 135 -4.51 -14.15 -13.01
C ARG A 135 -4.17 -13.59 -14.38
N ASN A 136 -4.21 -14.41 -15.43
CA ASN A 136 -3.88 -14.07 -16.83
C ASN A 136 -2.38 -13.82 -17.13
N ALA A 137 -1.49 -14.20 -16.24
CA ALA A 137 -0.06 -13.95 -16.42
C ALA A 137 0.58 -14.76 -17.56
N THR A 138 1.51 -14.10 -18.26
CA THR A 138 2.34 -14.69 -19.33
C THR A 138 3.71 -15.15 -18.85
N LEU A 139 4.10 -14.78 -17.63
CA LEU A 139 5.36 -15.10 -16.98
C LEU A 139 5.17 -15.15 -15.45
N CYS A 140 6.12 -15.75 -14.75
CA CYS A 140 6.17 -15.72 -13.29
C CYS A 140 7.17 -14.68 -12.82
N ASN A 141 6.75 -13.85 -11.86
CA ASN A 141 7.60 -12.86 -11.23
C ASN A 141 8.13 -13.40 -9.89
N PRO A 142 9.38 -13.11 -9.53
CA PRO A 142 9.88 -13.47 -8.21
C PRO A 142 9.11 -12.72 -7.13
N CYS A 143 8.99 -13.31 -5.95
CA CYS A 143 8.41 -12.60 -4.82
C CYS A 143 9.25 -11.40 -4.43
N PRO A 144 8.68 -10.19 -4.33
CA PRO A 144 9.47 -8.99 -4.02
C PRO A 144 10.06 -9.04 -2.62
N GLU A 145 11.09 -8.24 -2.38
CA GLU A 145 11.68 -8.01 -1.04
C GLU A 145 10.62 -7.82 0.06
N GLY A 146 10.91 -8.37 1.24
CA GLY A 146 10.00 -8.41 2.39
C GLY A 146 8.86 -9.43 2.30
N THR A 147 8.78 -10.18 1.20
CA THR A 147 7.87 -11.31 1.04
C THR A 147 8.63 -12.59 0.70
N TYR A 148 8.04 -13.74 1.03
CA TYR A 148 8.63 -15.04 0.79
C TYR A 148 7.58 -16.02 0.25
N CYS A 149 8.06 -17.11 -0.33
CA CYS A 149 7.22 -18.16 -0.86
C CYS A 149 7.93 -19.51 -0.86
N SER A 150 7.63 -20.37 0.12
CA SER A 150 8.38 -21.63 0.29
C SER A 150 8.04 -22.73 -0.72
N SER A 151 6.87 -22.70 -1.37
CA SER A 151 6.41 -23.68 -2.37
C SER A 151 5.74 -22.99 -3.58
N SER A 152 4.96 -23.66 -4.42
CA SER A 152 4.22 -22.96 -5.49
C SER A 152 3.09 -22.10 -4.88
N CYS A 153 3.40 -20.85 -4.55
CA CYS A 153 2.41 -19.94 -3.94
C CYS A 153 1.58 -19.25 -5.02
N VAL A 154 0.30 -19.04 -4.70
CA VAL A 154 -0.60 -18.22 -5.50
C VAL A 154 -0.32 -16.73 -5.30
N GLN A 155 0.21 -16.38 -4.12
CA GLN A 155 0.57 -15.02 -3.72
C GLN A 155 1.73 -15.07 -2.72
N CYS A 156 2.65 -14.11 -2.81
CA CYS A 156 3.76 -13.97 -1.88
C CYS A 156 3.26 -13.58 -0.49
N GLN A 157 3.78 -14.25 0.53
CA GLN A 157 3.42 -13.98 1.92
C GLN A 157 4.39 -12.97 2.53
N ILE A 158 3.88 -12.03 3.32
CA ILE A 158 4.72 -11.08 4.04
C ILE A 158 5.45 -11.84 5.15
N CYS A 159 6.74 -11.56 5.33
CA CYS A 159 7.49 -12.16 6.42
C CYS A 159 6.87 -11.81 7.79
N PRO A 160 6.87 -12.74 8.76
CA PRO A 160 6.36 -12.45 10.10
C PRO A 160 7.17 -11.33 10.77
N ALA A 161 6.64 -10.80 11.87
CA ALA A 161 7.32 -9.79 12.66
C ALA A 161 8.70 -10.28 13.13
N GLY A 162 9.66 -9.35 13.25
CA GLY A 162 11.05 -9.69 13.53
C GLY A 162 11.81 -10.40 12.38
N SER A 163 11.21 -10.61 11.21
CA SER A 163 11.91 -11.25 10.08
C SER A 163 11.62 -10.60 8.75
N GLU A 164 12.60 -10.57 7.86
CA GLU A 164 12.51 -9.96 6.54
C GLU A 164 13.12 -10.86 5.46
N ALA A 165 12.77 -10.56 4.21
CA ALA A 165 13.37 -11.15 3.03
C ALA A 165 14.17 -10.06 2.30
N LEU A 166 15.50 -10.18 2.30
CA LEU A 166 16.41 -9.19 1.72
C LEU A 166 16.58 -9.29 0.20
N GLN A 167 16.06 -10.35 -0.41
CA GLN A 167 16.24 -10.63 -1.84
C GLN A 167 14.89 -10.98 -2.47
N ASP A 168 14.76 -10.66 -3.75
CA ASP A 168 13.66 -11.15 -4.56
C ASP A 168 13.72 -12.67 -4.69
N GLY A 169 12.55 -13.32 -4.66
CA GLY A 169 12.45 -14.77 -4.71
C GLY A 169 12.98 -15.44 -3.44
N ALA A 170 12.82 -14.80 -2.27
CA ALA A 170 13.23 -15.39 -1.01
C ALA A 170 12.47 -16.70 -0.71
N LYS A 171 13.24 -17.73 -0.37
CA LYS A 171 12.73 -19.03 0.07
C LYS A 171 12.13 -18.96 1.46
N ASP A 172 12.85 -18.30 2.36
CA ASP A 172 12.54 -18.20 3.79
C ASP A 172 12.87 -16.78 4.28
N CYS A 173 12.23 -16.38 5.38
CA CYS A 173 12.52 -15.11 6.03
C CYS A 173 13.73 -15.23 6.94
N THR A 174 14.59 -14.23 6.91
CA THR A 174 15.74 -14.08 7.80
C THR A 174 15.41 -13.15 8.96
N PRO A 175 15.82 -13.46 10.21
CA PRO A 175 15.56 -12.57 11.33
C PRO A 175 16.29 -11.23 11.17
N CYS A 176 15.67 -10.15 11.62
CA CYS A 176 16.27 -8.81 11.64
C CYS A 176 17.57 -8.83 12.44
N ARG A 177 18.64 -8.22 11.91
CA ARG A 177 19.92 -8.04 12.59
C ARG A 177 20.09 -6.57 12.97
N PRO A 178 20.63 -6.31 14.17
CA PRO A 178 20.03 -5.47 15.23
C PRO A 178 19.04 -4.41 14.73
N MET A 179 17.85 -4.87 14.30
CA MET A 179 16.76 -4.04 13.80
C MET A 179 15.45 -4.65 14.29
N HIS A 180 14.37 -3.87 14.25
CA HIS A 180 13.04 -4.33 14.63
C HIS A 180 12.12 -4.37 13.41
N LYS A 181 11.08 -5.22 13.46
CA LYS A 181 10.06 -5.24 12.40
C LYS A 181 8.67 -5.53 12.96
N PRO A 182 7.78 -4.54 12.99
CA PRO A 182 6.37 -4.75 13.31
C PRO A 182 5.68 -5.60 12.24
N SER A 183 4.59 -6.29 12.59
CA SER A 183 3.88 -7.21 11.68
C SER A 183 3.32 -6.56 10.41
N ARG A 184 3.10 -5.24 10.40
CA ARG A 184 2.59 -4.48 9.24
C ARG A 184 3.67 -4.07 8.24
N GLN A 185 4.94 -4.16 8.61
CA GLN A 185 6.03 -3.73 7.76
C GLN A 185 6.60 -4.91 6.97
N LYS A 186 7.16 -4.61 5.79
CA LYS A 186 7.79 -5.61 4.91
C LYS A 186 9.28 -5.80 5.20
N MET A 187 9.95 -4.75 5.67
CA MET A 187 11.38 -4.72 5.93
C MET A 187 11.66 -4.31 7.37
N CYS A 188 12.83 -4.68 7.88
CA CYS A 188 13.28 -4.28 9.20
C CYS A 188 13.65 -2.80 9.21
N GLN A 189 13.42 -2.16 10.36
CA GLN A 189 13.71 -0.76 10.61
C GLN A 189 14.65 -0.62 11.80
N ILE A 190 15.49 0.40 11.73
CA ILE A 190 16.32 0.77 12.88
C ILE A 190 15.43 1.46 13.92
N CYS A 191 15.72 1.23 15.20
CA CYS A 191 14.98 1.89 16.27
C CYS A 191 15.16 3.41 16.20
N SER A 192 14.13 4.13 16.63
CA SER A 192 14.21 5.57 16.81
C SER A 192 15.21 5.93 17.91
N SER A 193 15.73 7.17 17.90
CA SER A 193 16.63 7.67 18.94
C SER A 193 16.02 7.49 20.34
N GLY A 194 16.85 7.06 21.30
CA GLY A 194 16.43 6.75 22.66
C GLY A 194 15.91 5.31 22.85
N PHE A 195 15.81 4.54 21.76
CA PHE A 195 15.51 3.11 21.81
C PHE A 195 16.69 2.30 21.24
N TYR A 196 16.84 1.08 21.73
CA TYR A 196 17.88 0.16 21.31
C TYR A 196 17.32 -1.24 21.06
N GLN A 197 18.05 -2.01 20.26
CA GLN A 197 17.78 -3.40 19.98
C GLN A 197 19.07 -4.13 19.61
N ILE A 198 19.50 -5.06 20.47
CA ILE A 198 20.71 -5.87 20.26
C ILE A 198 20.40 -7.31 19.83
N SER A 199 19.18 -7.76 20.10
CA SER A 199 18.77 -9.14 19.86
C SER A 199 18.12 -9.30 18.50
N TRP A 200 18.16 -10.53 18.01
CA TRP A 200 17.81 -10.85 16.64
C TRP A 200 16.32 -11.11 16.53
N GLY A 201 15.71 -10.53 15.51
CA GLY A 201 14.31 -10.72 15.20
C GLY A 201 13.32 -10.27 16.26
N GLN A 202 13.60 -9.14 16.90
CA GLN A 202 12.59 -8.48 17.72
C GLN A 202 11.56 -7.72 16.89
N GLU A 203 10.34 -7.66 17.43
CA GLU A 203 9.23 -6.91 16.83
C GLU A 203 9.28 -5.43 17.23
N ASN A 204 9.73 -5.18 18.47
CA ASN A 204 9.75 -3.88 19.12
C ASN A 204 11.17 -3.49 19.52
N CYS A 205 11.35 -2.22 19.85
CA CYS A 205 12.58 -1.69 20.42
C CYS A 205 12.40 -1.47 21.91
N ASP A 206 13.48 -1.68 22.65
CA ASP A 206 13.53 -1.42 24.08
C ASP A 206 13.96 0.03 24.32
N ILE A 207 13.32 0.71 25.27
CA ILE A 207 13.72 2.07 25.65
C ILE A 207 15.06 2.01 26.38
N CYS A 208 15.97 2.95 26.08
CA CYS A 208 17.24 3.03 26.79
C CYS A 208 16.96 3.30 28.29
N PRO A 209 17.41 2.42 29.21
CA PRO A 209 17.04 2.51 30.61
C PRO A 209 17.69 3.71 31.32
N GLU A 210 17.12 4.10 32.46
CA GLU A 210 17.72 5.12 33.33
C GLU A 210 19.17 4.77 33.70
N ASN A 211 19.97 5.81 33.98
CA ASN A 211 21.39 5.70 34.30
C ASN A 211 22.25 5.09 33.17
N HIS A 212 21.70 4.94 31.97
CA HIS A 212 22.42 4.52 30.77
C HIS A 212 22.15 5.46 29.61
N TYR A 213 23.05 5.44 28.63
CA TYR A 213 22.85 6.11 27.36
C TYR A 213 23.18 5.16 26.19
N CYS A 214 22.45 5.32 25.10
CA CYS A 214 22.51 4.46 23.92
C CYS A 214 22.87 5.32 22.70
N PRO A 215 24.16 5.43 22.32
CA PRO A 215 24.58 6.30 21.22
C PRO A 215 24.12 5.80 19.85
N SER A 216 23.99 4.47 19.72
CA SER A 216 23.43 3.82 18.54
C SER A 216 22.43 2.74 18.98
N PRO A 217 21.34 2.51 18.23
CA PRO A 217 20.34 1.48 18.54
C PRO A 217 20.87 0.05 18.62
N ASP A 218 21.96 -0.22 17.93
CA ASP A 218 22.62 -1.52 17.77
C ASP A 218 23.68 -1.80 18.84
N VAL A 219 23.83 -0.90 19.82
CA VAL A 219 24.80 -1.00 20.92
C VAL A 219 24.07 -1.26 22.23
N ASN A 220 24.66 -2.11 23.08
CA ASN A 220 24.15 -2.36 24.42
C ASN A 220 24.19 -1.06 25.27
N PRO A 221 23.20 -0.81 26.16
CA PRO A 221 23.18 0.39 26.99
C PRO A 221 24.50 0.61 27.74
N ILE A 222 25.05 1.81 27.63
CA ILE A 222 26.33 2.18 28.24
C ILE A 222 26.03 2.92 29.55
N GLN A 223 26.71 2.53 30.63
CA GLN A 223 26.56 3.17 31.94
C GLN A 223 26.89 4.66 31.87
N CYS A 224 26.03 5.49 32.46
CA CYS A 224 26.19 6.93 32.50
C CYS A 224 27.40 7.30 33.39
N PRO A 225 28.27 8.23 32.95
CA PRO A 225 29.35 8.75 33.79
C PRO A 225 28.81 9.35 35.10
N SER A 226 29.61 9.31 36.18
CA SER A 226 29.22 9.85 37.49
C SER A 226 28.80 11.32 37.43
N ASP A 227 29.47 12.08 36.56
CA ASP A 227 29.35 13.53 36.44
C ASP A 227 28.28 13.96 35.42
N ALA A 228 27.55 13.01 34.84
CA ALA A 228 26.47 13.23 33.89
C ALA A 228 25.14 12.66 34.40
N PHE A 229 24.01 13.17 33.92
CA PHE A 229 22.69 12.58 34.15
C PHE A 229 22.15 12.01 32.84
N CYS A 230 21.49 10.85 32.92
CA CYS A 230 20.96 10.11 31.77
C CYS A 230 19.55 9.59 32.11
N PRO A 231 18.48 10.35 31.81
CA PRO A 231 17.09 9.88 31.93
C PRO A 231 16.77 8.78 30.90
N GLU A 232 15.61 8.12 31.04
CA GLU A 232 15.14 7.14 30.05
C GLU A 232 15.16 7.70 28.63
N GLY A 233 15.68 6.92 27.68
CA GLY A 233 15.78 7.32 26.28
C GLY A 233 16.98 8.23 25.94
N SER A 234 17.96 8.35 26.82
CA SER A 234 19.16 9.16 26.56
C SER A 234 20.04 8.57 25.45
N THR A 235 20.37 9.37 24.44
CA THR A 235 21.35 9.00 23.39
C THR A 235 22.78 9.45 23.72
N ALA A 236 22.92 10.42 24.63
CA ALA A 236 24.19 10.94 25.09
C ALA A 236 24.09 11.38 26.56
N PRO A 237 25.20 11.40 27.31
CA PRO A 237 25.23 11.92 28.67
C PRO A 237 24.94 13.43 28.70
N GLY A 238 24.02 13.85 29.57
CA GLY A 238 23.75 15.25 29.85
C GLY A 238 24.68 15.77 30.95
N TYR A 239 25.38 16.87 30.69
CA TYR A 239 26.25 17.53 31.67
C TYR A 239 25.60 18.82 32.17
N CYS A 240 25.72 19.10 33.47
CA CYS A 240 25.38 20.42 34.00
C CYS A 240 26.49 21.43 33.64
N MET A 241 26.14 22.70 33.47
CA MET A 241 27.14 23.75 33.26
C MET A 241 27.95 23.93 34.56
N GLU A 242 29.16 23.36 34.56
CA GLU A 242 30.05 23.21 35.73
C GLU A 242 30.34 24.51 36.51
N THR A 243 30.18 25.67 35.88
CA THR A 243 30.45 26.97 36.53
C THR A 243 29.35 27.43 37.48
N PHE A 244 28.09 27.02 37.25
CA PHE A 244 26.96 27.51 38.04
C PHE A 244 26.09 26.43 38.65
N PHE A 245 26.09 25.23 38.07
CA PHE A 245 25.17 24.16 38.45
C PHE A 245 25.91 22.84 38.69
N ARG A 246 25.52 22.15 39.76
CA ARG A 246 25.99 20.81 40.13
C ARG A 246 24.86 19.80 39.94
N LYS A 247 25.22 18.57 39.58
CA LYS A 247 24.29 17.43 39.52
C LYS A 247 23.71 17.12 40.92
N ALA A 248 22.39 17.08 41.01
CA ALA A 248 21.62 16.62 42.16
C ALA A 248 20.52 15.66 41.66
N GLY A 249 20.80 14.35 41.72
CA GLY A 249 19.96 13.33 41.09
C GLY A 249 19.90 13.54 39.57
N ASP A 250 18.68 13.71 39.05
CA ASP A 250 18.39 13.96 37.62
C ASP A 250 18.25 15.44 37.27
N THR A 251 18.53 16.35 38.21
CA THR A 251 18.39 17.79 38.01
C THR A 251 19.71 18.54 38.24
N CYS A 252 19.83 19.70 37.61
CA CYS A 252 20.95 20.62 37.83
C CYS A 252 20.55 21.66 38.88
N GLU A 253 21.16 21.59 40.07
CA GLU A 253 20.96 22.55 41.16
C GLU A 253 22.10 23.57 41.18
N LEU A 254 21.87 24.78 41.72
CA LEU A 254 22.93 25.78 41.83
C LEU A 254 24.04 25.28 42.76
N ALA A 255 25.29 25.47 42.33
CA ALA A 255 26.43 25.17 43.18
C ALA A 255 26.40 26.05 44.46
N PRO A 256 26.75 25.53 45.64
CA PRO A 256 26.77 26.32 46.88
C PRO A 256 27.63 27.60 46.77
N VAL A 257 28.67 27.56 45.93
CA VAL A 257 29.54 28.70 45.64
C VAL A 257 28.80 29.81 44.88
N THR A 258 27.94 29.46 43.93
CA THR A 258 27.18 30.47 43.16
C THR A 258 26.06 31.08 43.98
N ILE A 259 25.42 30.28 44.84
CA ILE A 259 24.51 30.80 45.87
C ILE A 259 25.25 31.79 46.78
N ALA A 260 26.44 31.46 47.27
CA ALA A 260 27.23 32.35 48.11
C ALA A 260 27.62 33.66 47.38
N LEU A 261 28.04 33.59 46.11
CA LEU A 261 28.36 34.78 45.31
C LEU A 261 27.14 35.66 45.05
N LEU A 262 25.97 35.07 44.78
CA LEU A 262 24.72 35.81 44.61
C LEU A 262 24.28 36.51 45.90
N VAL A 263 24.44 35.84 47.06
CA VAL A 263 24.11 36.42 48.37
C VAL A 263 25.08 37.55 48.74
N ILE A 264 26.39 37.36 48.53
CA ILE A 264 27.41 38.38 48.82
C ILE A 264 27.29 39.56 47.86
N GLY A 265 27.14 39.29 46.55
CA GLY A 265 26.96 40.32 45.53
C GLY A 265 25.66 41.11 45.70
N GLY A 266 24.54 40.42 45.92
CA GLY A 266 23.25 41.04 46.20
C GLY A 266 23.25 41.82 47.52
N GLY A 267 23.86 41.28 48.57
CA GLY A 267 24.03 41.96 49.86
C GLY A 267 24.89 43.22 49.77
N ALA A 268 26.00 43.17 49.04
CA ALA A 268 26.86 44.33 48.80
C ALA A 268 26.12 45.40 47.98
N LEU A 269 25.38 45.00 46.95
CA LEU A 269 24.62 45.93 46.11
C LEU A 269 23.47 46.58 46.88
N LEU A 270 22.75 45.82 47.71
CA LEU A 270 21.72 46.35 48.61
C LEU A 270 22.33 47.29 49.67
N PHE A 271 23.50 46.96 50.22
CA PHE A 271 24.21 47.84 51.14
C PHE A 271 24.64 49.15 50.47
N ILE A 272 25.13 49.10 49.23
CA ILE A 272 25.45 50.30 48.44
C ILE A 272 24.19 51.12 48.19
N ILE A 273 23.07 50.49 47.82
CA ILE A 273 21.78 51.18 47.66
C ILE A 273 21.36 51.85 48.96
N LEU A 274 21.44 51.15 50.10
CA LEU A 274 21.12 51.73 51.41
C LEU A 274 22.06 52.88 51.78
N LEU A 275 23.35 52.80 51.47
CA LEU A 275 24.30 53.90 51.66
C LEU A 275 23.95 55.10 50.77
N VAL A 276 23.59 54.88 49.51
CA VAL A 276 23.16 55.94 48.58
C VAL A 276 21.85 56.56 49.03
N LEU A 277 20.87 55.76 49.48
CA LEU A 277 19.61 56.25 50.02
C LEU A 277 19.80 57.00 51.33
N ARG A 278 20.71 56.54 52.21
CA ARG A 278 21.06 57.23 53.44
C ARG A 278 21.76 58.56 53.15
N ARG A 279 22.73 58.56 52.22
CA ARG A 279 23.37 59.81 51.76
C ARG A 279 22.36 60.77 51.13
N ARG A 280 21.41 60.28 50.31
CA ARG A 280 20.32 61.10 49.76
C ARG A 280 19.43 61.67 50.87
N LYS A 281 19.06 60.86 51.86
CA LYS A 281 18.27 61.29 53.01
C LYS A 281 19.00 62.34 53.85
N ASP A 282 20.31 62.21 54.05
CA ASP A 282 21.11 63.20 54.77
C ASP A 282 21.17 64.52 53.99
N THR A 283 21.34 64.48 52.66
CA THR A 283 21.25 65.68 51.80
C THR A 283 19.85 66.31 51.78
N ASP A 284 18.78 65.51 51.78
CA ASP A 284 17.40 66.01 51.84
C ASP A 284 17.05 66.55 53.25
N SER A 285 17.65 65.99 54.31
CA SER A 285 17.48 66.45 55.69
C SER A 285 18.10 67.84 55.89
N GLU A 286 19.28 68.10 55.31
CA GLU A 286 19.90 69.43 55.27
C GLU A 286 19.02 70.45 54.50
N LEU A 287 18.35 70.01 53.41
CA LEU A 287 17.40 70.86 52.69
C LEU A 287 16.08 71.10 53.45
N SER A 288 15.70 70.20 54.36
CA SER A 288 14.47 70.33 55.17
C SER A 288 14.66 71.24 56.40
N LEU A 289 15.87 71.31 56.96
CA LEU A 289 16.20 72.17 58.10
C LEU A 289 16.37 73.65 57.69
N SER A 290 16.62 73.90 56.40
CA SER A 290 16.66 75.24 55.79
C SER A 290 15.29 75.73 55.29
N ARG A 291 14.21 74.96 55.47
CA ARG A 291 12.86 75.32 55.01
C ARG A 291 11.81 75.23 56.11
N ALA A 292 11.93 76.11 57.11
CA ALA A 292 10.76 76.60 57.85
C ALA A 292 9.96 77.59 56.97
N PRO A 293 8.63 77.71 57.14
CA PRO A 293 7.74 78.21 56.11
C PRO A 293 7.75 79.74 56.10
N LEU A 294 8.18 80.34 55.00
CA LEU A 294 7.86 81.72 54.71
C LEU A 294 7.25 81.82 53.32
N LEU A 295 5.93 81.94 53.29
CA LEU A 295 5.24 82.74 52.29
C LEU A 295 3.92 83.27 52.88
N ARG A 296 3.91 84.56 53.20
CA ARG A 296 2.87 85.45 52.66
C ARG A 296 3.41 86.86 52.50
N LYS A 297 3.66 87.26 51.25
CA LYS A 297 3.36 88.63 50.78
C LYS A 297 3.11 88.62 49.28
N GLU A 298 2.05 89.34 48.91
CA GLU A 298 1.36 89.39 47.63
C GLU A 298 2.17 89.91 46.43
N ARG A 299 1.69 89.49 45.24
CA ARG A 299 1.98 90.02 43.89
C ARG A 299 1.66 91.52 43.76
N PRO A 300 2.10 92.20 42.68
CA PRO A 300 1.22 92.34 41.48
C PRO A 300 2.05 92.36 40.14
N PRO A 301 1.52 92.76 38.96
CA PRO A 301 1.30 91.80 37.85
C PRO A 301 1.95 92.19 36.50
N GLY A 302 1.92 91.25 35.54
CA GLY A 302 2.21 91.47 34.12
C GLY A 302 3.61 90.95 33.75
N ARG A 303 3.84 90.20 32.67
CA ARG A 303 3.23 90.25 31.34
C ARG A 303 3.53 88.91 30.62
N LEU A 304 2.62 88.59 29.70
CA LEU A 304 2.51 87.42 28.83
C LEU A 304 3.73 87.22 27.87
N TYR A 305 3.76 86.04 27.21
CA TYR A 305 4.70 85.48 26.19
C TYR A 305 5.74 84.51 26.78
N GLY A 306 5.84 83.25 26.39
CA GLY A 306 5.20 82.48 25.32
C GLY A 306 5.65 81.01 25.40
N VAL A 307 4.83 80.13 24.85
CA VAL A 307 5.01 78.68 24.69
C VAL A 307 6.01 78.44 23.53
N PRO A 308 6.87 77.40 23.59
CA PRO A 308 6.60 76.11 22.89
C PRO A 308 6.91 74.90 23.79
N CYS A 309 6.06 73.87 23.90
CA CYS A 309 5.74 72.80 22.94
C CYS A 309 6.95 71.92 22.57
N ASP A 310 6.81 70.65 22.98
CA ASP A 310 7.21 69.39 22.33
C ASP A 310 8.69 69.02 22.21
N ALA A 311 9.04 67.92 22.91
CA ALA A 311 10.02 66.96 22.42
C ALA A 311 9.61 65.54 22.90
N GLU A 312 9.17 64.72 21.95
CA GLU A 312 8.92 63.29 22.09
C GLU A 312 10.19 62.51 22.47
N PRO A 313 10.08 61.35 23.14
CA PRO A 313 11.20 60.43 23.31
C PRO A 313 11.40 59.57 22.05
N VAL A 314 12.57 59.69 21.42
CA VAL A 314 13.04 58.78 20.37
C VAL A 314 13.45 57.45 21.01
N TYR A 315 12.74 56.39 20.61
CA TYR A 315 13.11 54.99 20.83
C TYR A 315 14.34 54.66 19.95
N ALA A 316 15.44 54.22 20.55
CA ALA A 316 16.53 53.57 19.84
C ALA A 316 16.55 52.09 20.23
N GLY A 317 16.03 51.24 19.35
CA GLY A 317 16.30 49.81 19.36
C GLY A 317 17.57 49.51 18.56
N TRP A 318 18.42 48.66 19.13
CA TRP A 318 19.21 47.62 18.47
C TRP A 318 19.38 46.48 19.46
#